data_AF-K9KCU5-F1
#
_entry.id   AF-K9KCU5-F1
#
_cell.length_a   1.000
_cell.length_b   1.000
_cell.length_c   1.000
_cell.angle_alpha   90.00
_cell.angle_beta   90.00
_cell.angle_gamma   90.00
#
_symmetry.space_group_name_H-M   'P 1'
#
loop_
_entity.id
_entity.type
_entity.pdbx_description
1 polymer ?
#
loop_
_entity_poly.entity_id
_entity_poly.type
_entity_poly.pdbx_seq_one_letter_code
_entity_poly.pdbx_strand_id
1 'polypeptide(L)'
;IHLTTGGRLDSPTVSTMIHYLGPEDSLRPSIWLSWLSNGHYDAVFDHCYPNPEYDNWCKQTQVQRKRDEELAKSMAISLSKMYIEQNACS
;
A
#
# COMPACT_ATOMS: atom_id res chain seq x y z
N ILE A 1 3.30 -22.44 7.01
CA ILE A 1 2.89 -21.07 6.64
C ILE A 1 2.39 -21.14 5.20
N HIS A 2 1.14 -20.76 4.96
CA HIS A 2 0.64 -20.59 3.60
C HIS A 2 1.05 -19.20 3.12
N LEU A 3 1.70 -19.12 1.96
CA LEU A 3 2.14 -17.86 1.37
C LEU A 3 1.58 -17.74 -0.04
N THR A 4 0.71 -16.75 -0.25
CA THR A 4 0.15 -16.43 -1.57
C THR A 4 0.96 -15.33 -2.23
N THR A 5 1.30 -15.53 -3.51
CA THR A 5 2.06 -14.58 -4.33
C THR A 5 1.50 -14.53 -5.76
N GLY A 6 1.90 -13.51 -6.52
CA GLY A 6 1.54 -13.34 -7.94
C GLY A 6 0.49 -12.27 -8.17
N GLY A 7 -0.07 -12.22 -9.39
CA GLY A 7 -1.15 -11.30 -9.76
C GLY A 7 -0.70 -9.97 -10.36
N ARG A 8 0.59 -9.80 -10.65
CA ARG A 8 1.06 -8.63 -11.44
C ARG A 8 0.96 -8.89 -12.93
N LEU A 9 0.98 -7.85 -13.74
CA LEU A 9 0.94 -7.97 -15.21
C LEU A 9 2.12 -8.80 -15.77
N ASP A 10 3.30 -8.65 -15.18
CA ASP A 10 4.54 -9.38 -15.52
C ASP A 10 4.59 -10.80 -14.94
N SER A 11 3.74 -11.11 -13.95
CA SER A 11 3.59 -12.45 -13.37
C SER A 11 2.15 -12.64 -12.87
N PRO A 12 1.20 -12.95 -13.78
CA PRO A 12 -0.24 -12.88 -13.49
C PRO A 12 -0.76 -14.07 -12.69
N THR A 13 -0.05 -15.20 -12.73
CA THR A 13 -0.46 -16.42 -12.02
C THR A 13 -0.38 -16.20 -10.52
N VAL A 14 -1.52 -16.35 -9.84
CA VAL A 14 -1.60 -16.37 -8.38
C VAL A 14 -1.45 -17.81 -7.90
N SER A 15 -0.60 -18.03 -6.90
CA SER A 15 -0.41 -19.35 -6.30
C SER A 15 -0.12 -19.25 -4.81
N THR A 16 -0.47 -20.30 -4.08
CA THR A 16 -0.23 -20.43 -2.63
C THR A 16 0.75 -21.57 -2.40
N MET A 17 1.90 -21.28 -1.81
CA MET A 17 2.90 -22.26 -1.41
C MET A 17 2.89 -22.47 0.11
N ILE A 18 3.21 -23.69 0.55
CA ILE A 18 3.29 -24.04 1.96
C ILE A 18 4.75 -24.11 2.38
N HIS A 19 5.14 -23.26 3.33
CA HIS A 19 6.49 -23.21 3.90
C HIS A 19 6.53 -23.88 5.28
N TYR A 20 7.39 -24.88 5.42
CA TYR A 20 7.67 -25.61 6.67
C TYR A 20 9.04 -26.30 6.59
N LEU A 21 9.58 -26.70 7.74
CA LEU A 21 10.78 -27.53 7.84
C LEU A 21 10.38 -28.97 8.17
N GLY A 22 10.99 -29.94 7.49
CA GLY A 22 10.72 -31.37 7.70
C GLY A 22 9.52 -31.90 6.90
N PRO A 23 8.93 -33.04 7.30
CA PRO A 23 7.74 -33.58 6.65
C PRO A 23 6.51 -32.70 6.92
N GLU A 24 5.50 -32.83 6.06
CA GLU A 24 4.25 -32.12 6.21
C GLU A 24 3.46 -32.67 7.40
N ASP A 25 3.01 -31.78 8.28
CA ASP A 25 2.10 -32.07 9.39
C ASP A 25 0.82 -31.26 9.19
N SER A 26 -0.24 -31.93 8.73
CA SER A 26 -1.53 -31.34 8.40
C SER A 26 -2.40 -31.04 9.62
N LEU A 27 -2.05 -31.55 10.80
CA LEU A 27 -2.77 -31.27 12.05
C LEU A 27 -2.26 -30.00 12.74
N ARG A 28 -1.09 -29.52 12.35
CA ARG A 28 -0.51 -28.30 12.92
C ARG A 28 -1.31 -27.06 12.49
N PRO A 29 -1.58 -26.11 13.40
CA PRO A 29 -2.17 -24.83 13.06
C PRO A 29 -1.38 -24.13 11.95
N SER A 30 -2.11 -23.52 11.02
CA SER A 30 -1.53 -22.81 9.89
C SER A 30 -1.90 -21.33 9.96
N ILE A 31 -0.92 -20.48 9.67
CA ILE A 31 -1.14 -19.06 9.38
C ILE A 31 -1.02 -18.85 7.87
N TRP A 32 -1.76 -17.86 7.36
CA TRP A 32 -1.79 -17.53 5.95
C TRP A 32 -1.40 -16.06 5.73
N LEU A 33 -0.43 -15.85 4.85
CA LEU A 33 0.08 -14.56 4.45
C LEU A 33 -0.06 -14.36 2.94
N SER A 34 -0.26 -13.12 2.53
CA SER A 34 -0.12 -12.65 1.16
C SER A 34 1.15 -11.82 1.06
N TRP A 35 1.99 -12.06 0.05
CA TRP A 35 3.17 -11.25 -0.21
C TRP A 35 3.02 -10.46 -1.49
N LEU A 36 3.07 -9.15 -1.34
CA LEU A 36 2.96 -8.19 -2.42
C LEU A 36 4.36 -7.87 -2.96
N SER A 37 4.44 -7.61 -4.26
CA SER A 37 5.71 -7.35 -4.96
C SER A 37 6.51 -6.14 -4.45
N ASN A 38 5.88 -5.25 -3.68
CA ASN A 38 6.55 -4.12 -3.02
C ASN A 38 7.27 -4.53 -1.73
N GLY A 39 7.28 -5.83 -1.39
CA GLY A 39 7.88 -6.38 -0.19
C GLY A 39 6.92 -6.44 1.01
N HIS A 40 5.67 -6.02 0.86
CA HIS A 40 4.68 -6.03 1.94
C HIS A 40 4.12 -7.43 2.20
N TYR A 41 3.84 -7.73 3.47
CA TYR A 41 3.12 -8.93 3.87
C TYR A 41 1.80 -8.54 4.51
N ASP A 42 0.71 -9.09 3.98
CA ASP A 42 -0.62 -8.97 4.54
C ASP A 42 -1.06 -10.30 5.17
N ALA A 43 -1.78 -10.22 6.29
CA ALA A 43 -2.40 -11.39 6.89
C ALA A 43 -3.69 -11.76 6.13
N VAL A 44 -3.89 -13.05 5.89
CA VAL A 44 -5.10 -13.58 5.26
C VAL A 44 -5.93 -14.28 6.33
N PHE A 45 -7.19 -13.87 6.45
CA PHE A 45 -8.14 -14.41 7.41
C PHE A 45 -9.41 -14.89 6.70
N ASP A 46 -10.07 -15.89 7.28
CA ASP A 46 -11.37 -16.38 6.79
C ASP A 46 -12.49 -15.34 6.96
N HIS A 47 -12.33 -14.43 7.92
CA HIS A 47 -13.28 -13.37 8.23
C HIS A 47 -12.57 -12.01 8.29
N CYS A 48 -13.32 -10.95 8.00
CA CYS A 48 -12.83 -9.59 8.21
C CYS A 48 -12.80 -9.29 9.71
N TYR A 49 -11.63 -8.92 10.21
CA TYR A 49 -11.46 -8.42 11.58
C TYR A 49 -11.28 -6.90 11.55
N PRO A 50 -11.89 -6.17 12.51
CA PRO A 50 -11.66 -4.72 12.63
C PRO A 50 -10.19 -4.46 12.98
N ASN A 51 -9.60 -3.45 12.35
CA ASN A 51 -8.25 -2.98 12.64
C ASN A 51 -8.30 -1.47 12.91
N PRO A 52 -8.70 -1.06 14.12
CA PRO A 52 -8.91 0.36 14.43
C PRO A 52 -7.61 1.17 14.32
N GLU A 53 -6.46 0.58 14.58
CA GLU A 53 -5.15 1.21 14.41
C GLU A 53 -4.89 1.58 12.95
N TYR A 54 -5.11 0.63 12.03
CA TYR A 54 -4.96 0.86 10.60
C TYR A 54 -5.99 1.87 10.09
N ASP A 55 -7.25 1.75 10.49
CA ASP A 55 -8.33 2.66 10.08
C ASP A 55 -8.03 4.10 10.51
N ASN A 56 -7.55 4.29 11.74
CA ASN A 56 -7.16 5.60 12.24
C ASN A 56 -5.96 6.17 11.48
N TRP A 57 -4.94 5.34 11.23
CA TRP A 57 -3.78 5.74 10.44
C TRP A 57 -4.16 6.13 9.00
N CYS A 58 -5.04 5.37 8.35
CA CYS A 58 -5.55 5.68 7.01
C CYS A 58 -6.26 7.04 6.99
N LYS A 59 -7.17 7.30 7.94
CA LYS A 59 -7.88 8.58 8.05
C LYS A 59 -6.91 9.75 8.21
N GLN A 60 -5.94 9.63 9.12
CA GLN A 60 -4.94 10.68 9.36
C GLN A 60 -4.06 10.92 8.13
N THR A 61 -3.55 9.85 7.52
CA THR A 61 -2.70 9.91 6.32
C THR A 61 -3.45 10.52 5.14
N GLN A 62 -4.72 10.19 4.95
CA GLN A 62 -5.54 10.75 3.87
C GLN A 62 -5.78 12.25 4.07
N VAL A 63 -6.06 12.69 5.31
CA VAL A 63 -6.22 14.12 5.64
C VAL A 63 -4.91 14.86 5.40
N GLN A 64 -3.77 14.30 5.83
CA GLN A 64 -2.45 14.89 5.61
C GLN A 64 -2.15 15.04 4.11
N ARG A 65 -2.33 13.96 3.34
CA ARG A 65 -2.10 13.96 1.90
C ARG A 65 -2.94 15.00 1.16
N LYS A 66 -4.21 15.15 1.53
CA LYS A 66 -5.10 16.15 0.90
C LYS A 66 -4.58 17.57 1.14
N ARG A 67 -4.13 17.88 2.35
CA ARG A 67 -3.53 19.18 2.67
C ARG A 67 -2.24 19.43 1.89
N ASP A 68 -1.38 18.42 1.79
CA ASP A 68 -0.12 18.53 1.05
C ASP A 68 -0.37 18.74 -0.45
N GLU A 69 -1.37 18.07 -1.03
CA GLU A 69 -1.79 18.27 -2.42
C GLU A 69 -2.37 19.68 -2.66
N GLU A 70 -3.17 20.21 -1.74
CA GLU A 70 -3.71 21.58 -1.82
C GLU A 70 -2.60 22.63 -1.73
N LEU A 71 -1.64 22.43 -0.81
CA LEU A 71 -0.48 23.29 -0.67
C LEU A 71 0.35 23.28 -1.95
N ALA A 72 0.67 22.11 -2.51
CA ALA A 72 1.41 21.98 -3.75
C ALA A 72 0.72 22.71 -4.92
N LYS A 73 -0.61 22.62 -5.03
CA LYS A 73 -1.40 23.38 -6.03
C LYS A 73 -1.27 24.88 -5.83
N SER A 74 -1.41 25.36 -4.59
CA SER A 74 -1.29 26.79 -4.27
C SER A 74 0.11 27.34 -4.60
N MET A 75 1.15 26.55 -4.35
CA MET A 75 2.53 26.88 -4.69
C MET A 75 2.73 26.94 -6.20
N ALA A 76 2.25 25.93 -6.94
CA ALA A 76 2.35 25.91 -8.40
C ALA A 76 1.67 27.13 -9.04
N ILE A 77 0.49 27.54 -8.54
CA ILE A 77 -0.22 28.74 -9.01
C ILE A 77 0.59 30.02 -8.71
N SER A 78 1.08 30.15 -7.48
CA SER A 78 1.81 31.36 -7.05
C SER A 78 3.12 31.52 -7.82
N LEU A 79 3.86 30.42 -8.03
CA LEU A 79 5.08 30.40 -8.84
C LEU A 79 4.80 30.73 -10.31
N SER A 80 3.70 30.22 -10.87
CA SER A 80 3.29 30.53 -12.24
C SER A 80 2.99 32.01 -12.43
N LYS A 81 2.26 32.63 -11.47
CA LYS A 81 1.98 34.07 -11.49
C LYS A 81 3.25 34.91 -11.40
N MET A 82 4.12 34.58 -10.44
CA MET A 82 5.41 35.26 -10.27
C MET A 82 6.27 35.19 -11.53
N TYR A 83 6.32 34.04 -12.20
CA TYR A 83 7.05 33.86 -13.46
C TYR A 83 6.48 34.75 -14.58
N ILE A 84 5.16 34.82 -14.72
CA ILE A 84 4.51 35.68 -15.72
C ILE A 84 4.82 37.15 -15.45
N GLU A 85 4.71 37.58 -14.19
CA GLU A 85 4.97 38.97 -13.78
C GLU A 85 6.44 39.36 -14.00
N GLN A 86 7.40 38.46 -13.74
CA GLN A 86 8.83 38.71 -14.00
C GLN A 86 9.15 38.83 -15.49
N ASN A 87 8.53 38.00 -16.35
CA ASN A 87 8.73 38.09 -17.79
C ASN A 87 7.98 39.26 -18.43
N ALA A 88 6.92 39.78 -17.81
CA ALA A 88 6.20 40.96 -18.28
C ALA A 88 6.92 42.29 -17.95
N CYS A 89 7.86 42.26 -16.99
CA CYS A 89 8.72 43.38 -16.61
C CYS A 89 10.12 43.33 -17.23
N SER A 90 10.37 42.39 -18.16
CA SER A 90 11.57 42.29 -19.01
C SER A 90 11.25 42.72 -20.43
#